data_AF-A0A7K6H1L0-F1
#
_entry.id   AF-A0A7K6H1L0-F1
#
_cell.length_a   1.000
_cell.length_b   1.000
_cell.length_c   1.000
_cell.angle_alpha   90.00
_cell.angle_beta   90.00
_cell.angle_gamma   90.00
#
_symmetry.space_group_name_H-M   'P 1'
#
loop_
_entity.id
_entity.type
_entity.pdbx_description
1 polymer ?
#
loop_
_entity_poly.entity_id
_entity_poly.type
_entity_poly.pdbx_seq_one_letter_code
_entity_poly.pdbx_strand_id
1 'polypeptide(L)'
;LLLFLIFLVVQILLFFIHHIIKNSVAAIKLSPDLYLLKPGESYHKYRSRLLLQNSTESDLSDTVHSLGSMSILLEMFNDSDYVSVAPHSAALNVFALESRQNYFFTIAFNGTMVHSLPVLMNVISNLLLRSLNVTESIQIWSNPFIQNLPDTIFRLEIYFEAVLLGIIITGMPPYFAMDNAENHKIKAYTQLKIAGLYPSAYWTGQAVVDLPLFFFILVLMIGSLFAFHYGVYFYVGKFLAVVSLGRVILTYKYYYIIIIFYILYFIFFIIINIIIIIIIITALLCTVVTEVAFFLDLYLVTSVLHYLFSIFIPIYPLIGCLICFIKVSWKGTRERGGSSDPWDRLLVAVLAVSIALASLFLTNWKISLFSVGNYPSCCFFPLSRKCFTKTKSWKFPDVPHEENEDEDVKAERLRVKEILSSPKSEEMPAILVSSLHKEFDERKEFLLGRKIKKVATKHVSLCVKKGEILGLLGPNGAGKSTLINMLVGEIEPTSGQV
;
A
#
# COMPACT_ATOMS: atom_id res chain seq x y z
N LEU A 1 10.28 -2.19 7.77
CA LEU A 1 9.80 -3.22 8.73
C LEU A 1 8.64 -2.74 9.60
N LEU A 2 8.71 -1.56 10.22
CA LEU A 2 7.58 -0.99 11.00
C LEU A 2 6.28 -0.89 10.17
N LEU A 3 6.35 -0.38 8.94
CA LEU A 3 5.20 -0.32 8.02
C LEU A 3 4.55 -1.69 7.76
N PHE A 4 5.37 -2.74 7.66
CA PHE A 4 4.89 -4.11 7.51
C PHE A 4 4.18 -4.59 8.79
N LEU A 5 4.73 -4.29 9.96
CA LEU A 5 4.09 -4.63 11.23
C LEU A 5 2.74 -3.92 11.40
N ILE A 6 2.67 -2.62 11.06
CA ILE A 6 1.42 -1.85 11.09
C ILE A 6 0.38 -2.50 10.19
N PHE A 7 0.75 -2.87 8.96
CA PHE A 7 -0.13 -3.56 8.03
C PHE A 7 -0.66 -4.88 8.59
N LEU A 8 0.24 -5.69 9.17
CA LEU A 8 -0.10 -6.99 9.75
C LEU A 8 -1.01 -6.86 10.98
N VAL A 9 -0.80 -5.84 11.83
CA VAL A 9 -1.67 -5.56 12.98
C VAL A 9 -3.07 -5.16 12.53
N VAL A 10 -3.18 -4.28 11.53
CA VAL A 10 -4.49 -3.89 10.97
C VAL A 10 -5.22 -5.11 10.41
N GLN A 11 -4.51 -5.96 9.67
CA GLN A 11 -5.06 -7.18 9.10
C GLN A 11 -5.55 -8.17 10.17
N ILE A 12 -4.76 -8.40 11.22
CA ILE A 12 -5.17 -9.25 12.35
C ILE A 12 -6.42 -8.69 13.03
N LEU A 13 -6.47 -7.38 13.27
CA LEU A 13 -7.58 -6.72 13.94
C LEU A 13 -8.88 -6.85 13.11
N LEU A 14 -8.81 -6.62 11.80
CA LEU A 14 -9.94 -6.78 10.89
C LEU A 14 -10.44 -8.23 10.86
N PHE A 15 -9.52 -9.19 10.76
CA PHE A 15 -9.84 -10.62 10.82
C PHE A 15 -10.60 -11.00 12.10
N PHE A 16 -10.17 -10.49 13.26
CA PHE A 16 -10.89 -10.72 14.53
C PHE A 16 -12.28 -10.10 14.52
N ILE A 17 -12.44 -8.87 14.04
CA ILE A 17 -13.74 -8.22 13.91
C ILE A 17 -14.66 -9.05 13.02
N HIS A 18 -14.19 -9.50 11.86
CA HIS A 18 -14.96 -10.35 10.95
C HIS A 18 -15.40 -11.65 11.63
N HIS A 19 -14.48 -12.33 12.34
CA HIS A 19 -14.79 -13.56 13.03
C HIS A 19 -15.85 -13.37 14.13
N ILE A 20 -15.79 -12.27 14.88
CA ILE A 20 -16.80 -11.92 15.88
C ILE A 20 -18.17 -11.70 15.22
N ILE A 21 -18.23 -10.92 14.13
CA ILE A 21 -19.48 -10.65 13.40
C ILE A 21 -20.07 -11.96 12.88
N LYS A 22 -19.25 -12.82 12.27
CA LYS A 22 -19.69 -14.12 11.76
C LYS A 22 -20.26 -15.02 12.85
N ASN A 23 -19.59 -15.08 14.01
CA ASN A 23 -20.06 -15.89 15.14
C ASN A 23 -21.28 -15.29 15.84
N SER A 24 -21.49 -13.97 15.76
CA SER A 24 -22.66 -13.32 16.36
C SER A 24 -23.98 -13.74 15.70
N VAL A 25 -23.93 -14.19 14.44
CA VAL A 25 -25.11 -14.70 13.72
C VAL A 25 -25.26 -16.21 13.93
N ALA A 26 -25.46 -16.60 15.18
CA ALA A 26 -25.68 -18.00 15.56
C ALA A 26 -27.17 -18.39 15.46
N ALA A 27 -27.43 -19.67 15.18
CA ALA A 27 -28.79 -20.19 15.19
C ALA A 27 -29.41 -20.08 16.59
N ILE A 28 -30.58 -19.44 16.70
CA ILE A 28 -31.27 -19.27 17.97
C ILE A 28 -32.29 -20.40 18.12
N LYS A 29 -32.22 -21.15 19.23
CA LYS A 29 -33.22 -22.16 19.57
C LYS A 29 -34.51 -21.47 20.04
N LEU A 30 -35.60 -21.68 19.31
CA LEU A 30 -36.92 -21.12 19.62
C LEU A 30 -37.62 -22.01 20.65
N SER A 31 -37.32 -21.76 21.91
CA SER A 31 -37.89 -22.47 23.06
C SER A 31 -38.98 -21.64 23.76
N PRO A 32 -39.94 -22.29 24.43
CA PRO A 32 -40.97 -21.61 25.23
C PRO A 32 -40.38 -20.63 26.25
N ASP A 33 -39.21 -20.97 26.81
CA ASP A 33 -38.44 -20.19 27.79
C ASP A 33 -38.05 -18.77 27.31
N LEU A 34 -38.15 -18.48 26.02
CA LEU A 34 -37.89 -17.13 25.50
C LEU A 34 -38.96 -16.12 25.94
N TYR A 35 -40.22 -16.55 26.04
CA TYR A 35 -41.37 -15.66 26.24
C TYR A 35 -42.36 -16.13 27.32
N LEU A 36 -42.26 -17.38 27.76
CA LEU A 36 -43.15 -17.97 28.75
C LEU A 36 -42.39 -18.26 30.06
N LEU A 37 -43.08 -18.06 31.18
CA LEU A 37 -42.54 -18.34 32.52
C LEU A 37 -42.60 -19.83 32.86
N LYS A 38 -41.63 -20.29 33.66
CA LYS A 38 -41.67 -21.62 34.28
C LYS A 38 -42.40 -21.61 35.62
N PRO A 39 -42.97 -22.76 36.05
CA PRO A 39 -43.51 -22.89 37.41
C PRO A 39 -42.45 -22.53 38.46
N GLY A 40 -42.74 -21.54 39.30
CA GLY A 40 -41.82 -21.06 40.36
C GLY A 40 -40.94 -19.85 39.99
N GLU A 41 -40.95 -19.40 38.72
CA GLU A 41 -40.29 -18.14 38.34
C GLU A 41 -41.18 -16.92 38.65
N SER A 42 -40.58 -15.85 39.18
CA SER A 42 -41.24 -14.56 39.40
C SER A 42 -41.31 -13.74 38.10
N TYR A 43 -42.12 -12.67 38.12
CA TYR A 43 -42.35 -11.80 36.96
C TYR A 43 -41.05 -11.27 36.32
N HIS A 44 -40.92 -11.45 35.01
CA HIS A 44 -39.82 -10.92 34.19
C HIS A 44 -40.39 -10.04 33.07
N LYS A 45 -39.71 -8.94 32.75
CA LYS A 45 -40.18 -7.90 31.81
C LYS A 45 -40.62 -8.40 30.42
N TYR A 46 -40.07 -9.52 29.95
CA TYR A 46 -40.35 -10.09 28.62
C TYR A 46 -40.90 -11.53 28.66
N ARG A 47 -41.17 -12.07 29.85
CA ARG A 47 -41.75 -13.40 30.04
C ARG A 47 -43.06 -13.29 30.79
N SER A 48 -44.07 -13.96 30.29
CA SER A 48 -45.39 -13.96 30.92
C SER A 48 -45.97 -15.36 31.04
N ARG A 49 -47.13 -15.44 31.67
CA ARG A 49 -47.92 -16.66 31.73
C ARG A 49 -48.62 -16.86 30.39
N LEU A 50 -48.83 -18.12 30.02
CA LEU A 50 -49.65 -18.46 28.87
C LEU A 50 -51.13 -18.46 29.31
N LEU A 51 -51.93 -17.57 28.74
CA LEU A 51 -53.37 -17.55 29.00
C LEU A 51 -54.04 -18.69 28.23
N LEU A 52 -54.88 -19.47 28.91
CA LEU A 52 -55.66 -20.55 28.30
C LEU A 52 -57.14 -20.26 28.45
N GLN A 53 -57.84 -20.11 27.32
CA GLN A 53 -59.29 -19.96 27.27
C GLN A 53 -59.92 -21.26 26.80
N ASN A 54 -60.89 -21.77 27.59
CA ASN A 54 -61.68 -22.93 27.21
C ASN A 54 -62.98 -22.46 26.56
N SER A 55 -63.08 -22.62 25.24
CA SER A 55 -64.35 -22.44 24.51
C SER A 55 -64.97 -23.77 24.09
N THR A 56 -64.51 -24.89 24.68
CA THR A 56 -65.05 -26.23 24.46
C THR A 56 -66.05 -26.61 25.56
N GLU A 57 -67.06 -27.41 25.23
CA GLU A 57 -67.98 -27.99 26.23
C GLU A 57 -67.34 -29.16 27.00
N SER A 58 -66.10 -29.55 26.64
CA SER A 58 -65.33 -30.64 27.24
C SER A 58 -64.31 -30.17 28.28
N ASP A 59 -63.91 -31.07 29.19
CA ASP A 59 -62.83 -30.82 30.13
C ASP A 59 -61.46 -30.77 29.41
N LEU A 60 -60.66 -29.76 29.72
CA LEU A 60 -59.33 -29.52 29.15
C LEU A 60 -58.20 -30.06 30.04
N SER A 61 -58.51 -30.82 31.09
CA SER A 61 -57.55 -31.36 32.07
C SER A 61 -56.33 -32.05 31.42
N ASP A 62 -56.53 -32.82 30.36
CA ASP A 62 -55.45 -33.47 29.61
C ASP A 62 -54.50 -32.47 28.93
N THR A 63 -55.05 -31.39 28.36
CA THR A 63 -54.26 -30.32 27.72
C THR A 63 -53.50 -29.48 28.76
N VAL A 64 -54.12 -29.19 29.90
CA VAL A 64 -53.51 -28.46 31.02
C VAL A 64 -52.36 -29.28 31.61
N HIS A 65 -52.55 -30.58 31.80
CA HIS A 65 -51.50 -31.49 32.25
C HIS A 65 -50.35 -31.61 31.23
N SER A 66 -50.68 -31.67 29.93
CA SER A 66 -49.71 -31.72 28.84
C SER A 66 -48.86 -30.45 28.73
N LEU A 67 -49.46 -29.27 28.94
CA LEU A 67 -48.75 -27.98 28.96
C LEU A 67 -47.94 -27.78 30.25
N GLY A 68 -48.48 -28.20 31.40
CA GLY A 68 -47.76 -28.18 32.68
C GLY A 68 -46.49 -29.04 32.65
N SER A 69 -46.57 -30.21 32.01
CA SER A 69 -45.41 -31.08 31.77
C SER A 69 -44.45 -30.55 30.69
N MET A 70 -44.74 -29.43 30.02
CA MET A 70 -43.78 -28.68 29.19
C MET A 70 -43.09 -27.56 29.97
N SER A 71 -43.27 -27.50 31.30
CA SER A 71 -42.74 -26.44 32.17
C SER A 71 -43.24 -25.03 31.82
N ILE A 72 -44.47 -24.91 31.33
CA ILE A 72 -45.09 -23.62 31.02
C ILE A 72 -46.05 -23.26 32.15
N LEU A 73 -45.95 -22.03 32.67
CA LEU A 73 -46.89 -21.49 33.65
C LEU A 73 -48.17 -21.01 32.96
N LEU A 74 -49.30 -21.61 33.34
CA LEU A 74 -50.62 -21.36 32.75
C LEU A 74 -51.48 -20.51 33.67
N GLU A 75 -52.34 -19.70 33.06
CA GLU A 75 -53.40 -18.96 33.75
C GLU A 75 -54.71 -19.10 32.96
N MET A 76 -55.75 -19.61 33.61
CA MET A 76 -57.05 -19.80 32.97
C MET A 76 -57.74 -18.44 32.79
N PHE A 77 -58.28 -18.21 31.60
CA PHE A 77 -58.88 -16.94 31.23
C PHE A 77 -60.29 -17.13 30.66
N ASN A 78 -61.26 -16.40 31.21
CA ASN A 78 -62.67 -16.54 30.86
C ASN A 78 -63.27 -15.28 30.19
N ASP A 79 -62.59 -14.13 30.19
CA ASP A 79 -63.13 -12.91 29.59
C ASP A 79 -62.92 -12.87 28.06
N SER A 80 -63.55 -11.91 27.40
CA SER A 80 -63.42 -11.72 25.95
C SER A 80 -62.22 -10.83 25.56
N ASP A 81 -61.75 -9.98 26.48
CA ASP A 81 -60.69 -9.01 26.20
C ASP A 81 -59.37 -9.45 26.83
N TYR A 82 -58.47 -10.03 26.02
CA TYR A 82 -57.17 -10.48 26.49
C TYR A 82 -56.37 -9.36 27.19
N VAL A 83 -56.56 -8.09 26.79
CA VAL A 83 -55.82 -6.93 27.32
C VAL A 83 -56.10 -6.69 28.81
N SER A 84 -57.23 -7.17 29.34
CA SER A 84 -57.60 -7.00 30.76
C SER A 84 -56.67 -7.73 31.73
N VAL A 85 -56.00 -8.80 31.28
CA VAL A 85 -55.09 -9.64 32.08
C VAL A 85 -53.62 -9.33 31.74
N ALA A 86 -53.33 -8.09 31.35
CA ALA A 86 -51.95 -7.64 31.21
C ALA A 86 -51.23 -7.74 32.57
N PRO A 87 -49.97 -8.21 32.61
CA PRO A 87 -49.09 -8.50 31.49
C PRO A 87 -49.12 -9.97 30.99
N HIS A 88 -49.51 -10.18 29.74
CA HIS A 88 -49.41 -11.46 29.02
C HIS A 88 -48.76 -11.25 27.63
N SER A 89 -48.12 -12.30 27.11
CA SER A 89 -47.40 -12.28 25.83
C SER A 89 -48.06 -13.19 24.80
N ALA A 90 -48.87 -14.13 25.27
CA ALA A 90 -49.57 -15.09 24.45
C ALA A 90 -50.85 -15.60 25.14
N ALA A 91 -51.86 -15.90 24.35
CA ALA A 91 -53.05 -16.61 24.75
C ALA A 91 -53.39 -17.71 23.75
N LEU A 92 -53.92 -18.82 24.24
CA LEU A 92 -54.39 -19.96 23.47
C LEU A 92 -55.87 -20.17 23.77
N ASN A 93 -56.72 -20.11 22.75
CA ASN A 93 -58.12 -20.47 22.86
C ASN A 93 -58.38 -21.77 22.10
N VAL A 94 -59.01 -22.74 22.78
CA VAL A 94 -59.29 -24.07 22.23
C VAL A 94 -60.78 -24.19 21.93
N PHE A 95 -61.10 -24.60 20.70
CA PHE A 95 -62.46 -24.93 20.24
C PHE A 95 -62.51 -26.41 19.85
N ALA A 96 -63.63 -27.08 20.17
CA ALA A 96 -63.91 -28.45 19.74
C ALA A 96 -65.12 -28.41 18.81
N LEU A 97 -65.01 -28.98 17.60
CA LEU A 97 -66.17 -29.16 16.73
C LEU A 97 -66.87 -30.47 17.07
N GLU A 98 -68.19 -30.41 17.29
CA GLU A 98 -69.02 -31.53 17.77
C GLU A 98 -69.02 -32.79 16.89
N SER A 99 -68.52 -32.73 15.63
CA SER A 99 -68.72 -33.85 14.70
C SER A 99 -67.49 -34.73 14.41
N ARG A 100 -66.26 -34.35 14.80
CA ARG A 100 -65.04 -35.19 14.74
C ARG A 100 -64.01 -34.65 15.73
N GLN A 101 -63.10 -35.50 16.21
CA GLN A 101 -61.96 -35.17 17.10
C GLN A 101 -60.97 -34.15 16.50
N ASN A 102 -61.46 -32.98 16.11
CA ASN A 102 -60.72 -31.90 15.47
C ASN A 102 -60.72 -30.72 16.45
N TYR A 103 -59.59 -30.51 17.10
CA TYR A 103 -59.36 -29.32 17.92
C TYR A 103 -58.94 -28.16 17.02
N PHE A 104 -59.60 -27.01 17.18
CA PHE A 104 -59.20 -25.75 16.59
C PHE A 104 -58.52 -24.89 17.65
N PHE A 105 -57.28 -24.47 17.37
CA PHE A 105 -56.50 -23.61 18.25
C PHE A 105 -56.44 -22.20 17.66
N THR A 106 -56.95 -21.23 18.40
CA THR A 106 -56.81 -19.80 18.08
C THR A 106 -55.70 -19.22 18.96
N ILE A 107 -54.70 -18.62 18.33
CA ILE A 107 -53.51 -18.07 19.01
C ILE A 107 -53.61 -16.55 18.99
N ALA A 108 -53.56 -15.94 20.17
CA ALA A 108 -53.27 -14.51 20.30
C ALA A 108 -51.81 -14.36 20.76
N PHE A 109 -51.04 -13.52 20.09
CA PHE A 109 -49.63 -13.32 20.41
C PHE A 109 -49.26 -11.85 20.29
N ASN A 110 -48.25 -11.43 21.06
CA ASN A 110 -47.74 -10.08 20.98
C ASN A 110 -46.84 -9.93 19.74
N GLY A 111 -47.28 -9.11 18.78
CA GLY A 111 -46.55 -8.83 17.54
C GLY A 111 -45.26 -8.02 17.73
N THR A 112 -45.02 -7.41 18.89
CA THR A 112 -43.74 -6.75 19.20
C THR A 112 -42.61 -7.75 19.49
N MET A 113 -42.94 -9.02 19.76
CA MET A 113 -41.97 -10.08 20.03
C MET A 113 -41.67 -10.87 18.75
N VAL A 114 -40.46 -10.69 18.21
CA VAL A 114 -40.06 -11.19 16.87
C VAL A 114 -40.27 -12.69 16.67
N HIS A 115 -40.09 -13.53 17.71
CA HIS A 115 -40.23 -14.98 17.60
C HIS A 115 -41.43 -15.57 18.37
N SER A 116 -42.39 -14.75 18.82
CA SER A 116 -43.51 -15.23 19.63
C SER A 116 -44.38 -16.25 18.89
N LEU A 117 -44.77 -15.96 17.64
CA LEU A 117 -45.61 -16.85 16.84
C LEU A 117 -44.95 -18.22 16.56
N PRO A 118 -43.71 -18.32 16.06
CA PRO A 118 -43.03 -19.61 15.90
C PRO A 118 -42.86 -20.39 17.21
N VAL A 119 -42.61 -19.71 18.33
CA VAL A 119 -42.50 -20.35 19.65
C VAL A 119 -43.85 -20.95 20.07
N LEU A 120 -44.95 -20.22 19.90
CA LEU A 120 -46.29 -20.72 20.22
C LEU A 120 -46.72 -21.86 19.29
N MET A 121 -46.38 -21.78 18.02
CA MET A 121 -46.60 -22.87 17.08
C MET A 121 -45.82 -24.13 17.50
N ASN A 122 -44.61 -23.98 18.03
CA ASN A 122 -43.84 -25.10 18.59
C ASN A 122 -44.53 -25.71 19.83
N VAL A 123 -45.10 -24.88 20.70
CA VAL A 123 -45.85 -25.34 21.89
C VAL A 123 -47.06 -26.17 21.47
N ILE A 124 -47.87 -25.69 20.52
CA ILE A 124 -49.07 -26.40 20.04
C ILE A 124 -48.69 -27.68 19.30
N SER A 125 -47.63 -27.65 18.49
CA SER A 125 -47.15 -28.85 17.78
C SER A 125 -46.71 -29.94 18.76
N ASN A 126 -46.00 -29.56 19.84
CA ASN A 126 -45.65 -30.48 20.91
C ASN A 126 -46.86 -30.93 21.74
N LEU A 127 -47.89 -30.10 21.87
CA LEU A 127 -49.15 -30.47 22.55
C LEU A 127 -49.86 -31.59 21.78
N LEU A 128 -50.02 -31.40 20.47
CA LEU A 128 -50.62 -32.39 19.57
C LEU A 128 -49.81 -33.69 19.53
N LEU A 129 -48.48 -33.58 19.53
CA LEU A 129 -47.61 -34.74 19.53
C LEU A 129 -47.77 -35.56 20.83
N ARG A 130 -47.93 -34.90 21.98
CA ARG A 130 -48.22 -35.57 23.25
C ARG A 130 -49.63 -36.15 23.31
N SER A 131 -50.63 -35.51 22.72
CA SER A 131 -51.99 -36.09 22.63
C SER A 131 -52.02 -37.36 21.78
N LEU A 132 -51.03 -37.56 20.90
CA LEU A 132 -50.82 -38.79 20.12
C LEU A 132 -49.91 -39.81 20.84
N ASN A 133 -49.63 -39.63 22.14
CA ASN A 133 -48.76 -40.49 22.96
C ASN A 133 -47.30 -40.62 22.47
N VAL A 134 -46.78 -39.63 21.75
CA VAL A 134 -45.37 -39.61 21.33
C VAL A 134 -44.52 -38.89 22.39
N THR A 135 -43.38 -39.48 22.77
CA THR A 135 -42.51 -38.98 23.86
C THR A 135 -41.42 -38.02 23.39
N GLU A 136 -41.16 -37.93 22.09
CA GLU A 136 -40.17 -37.02 21.52
C GLU A 136 -40.66 -35.56 21.54
N SER A 137 -39.75 -34.60 21.37
CA SER A 137 -40.11 -33.18 21.32
C SER A 137 -39.67 -32.55 20.01
N ILE A 138 -40.55 -31.80 19.37
CA ILE A 138 -40.23 -30.94 18.23
C ILE A 138 -39.42 -29.74 18.75
N GLN A 139 -38.26 -29.52 18.14
CA GLN A 139 -37.40 -28.37 18.41
C GLN A 139 -37.26 -27.54 17.15
N ILE A 140 -37.44 -26.23 17.29
CA ILE A 140 -37.34 -25.28 16.18
C ILE A 140 -36.13 -24.39 16.42
N TRP A 141 -35.33 -24.19 15.38
CA TRP A 141 -34.24 -23.22 15.36
C TRP A 141 -34.51 -22.18 14.29
N SER A 142 -34.27 -20.91 14.62
CA SER A 142 -34.15 -19.86 13.62
C SER A 142 -32.68 -19.79 13.21
N ASN A 143 -32.38 -20.32 12.02
CA ASN A 143 -31.10 -20.13 11.37
C ASN A 143 -31.31 -19.18 10.19
N PRO A 144 -30.88 -17.90 10.28
CA PRO A 144 -31.03 -17.00 9.17
C PRO A 144 -30.19 -17.52 7.98
N PHE A 145 -30.69 -17.37 6.76
CA PHE A 145 -29.97 -17.81 5.55
C PHE A 145 -28.89 -16.77 5.21
N ILE A 146 -27.72 -16.87 5.85
CA ILE A 146 -26.70 -15.80 5.92
C ILE A 146 -25.63 -15.96 4.83
N GLN A 147 -25.98 -16.36 3.61
CA GLN A 147 -24.94 -16.46 2.57
C GLN A 147 -24.44 -15.08 2.08
N ASN A 148 -25.22 -14.00 2.20
CA ASN A 148 -24.87 -12.74 1.50
C ASN A 148 -24.26 -11.62 2.37
N LEU A 149 -24.61 -11.52 3.66
CA LEU A 149 -24.17 -10.42 4.55
C LEU A 149 -22.70 -10.49 5.00
N PRO A 150 -22.18 -11.64 5.49
CA PRO A 150 -20.76 -11.76 5.80
C PRO A 150 -19.90 -11.61 4.53
N ASP A 151 -20.41 -12.02 3.37
CA ASP A 151 -19.71 -11.90 2.09
C ASP A 151 -19.49 -10.45 1.65
N THR A 152 -20.46 -9.53 1.86
CA THR A 152 -20.28 -8.11 1.52
C THR A 152 -19.30 -7.39 2.46
N ILE A 153 -19.38 -7.67 3.76
CA ILE A 153 -18.44 -7.11 4.74
C ILE A 153 -17.02 -7.60 4.43
N PHE A 154 -16.87 -8.89 4.15
CA PHE A 154 -15.58 -9.48 3.78
C PHE A 154 -15.00 -8.90 2.48
N ARG A 155 -15.86 -8.60 1.49
CA ARG A 155 -15.43 -7.89 0.28
C ARG A 155 -14.86 -6.52 0.60
N LEU A 156 -15.58 -5.73 1.40
CA LEU A 156 -15.13 -4.39 1.81
C LEU A 156 -13.81 -4.45 2.58
N GLU A 157 -13.63 -5.45 3.43
CA GLU A 157 -12.41 -5.70 4.19
C GLU A 157 -11.21 -5.95 3.26
N ILE A 158 -11.32 -6.90 2.32
CA ILE A 158 -10.25 -7.20 1.36
C ILE A 158 -9.91 -5.97 0.50
N TYR A 159 -10.92 -5.21 0.05
CA TYR A 159 -10.67 -3.98 -0.72
C TYR A 159 -9.94 -2.93 0.11
N PHE A 160 -10.34 -2.73 1.36
CA PHE A 160 -9.67 -1.81 2.27
C PHE A 160 -8.21 -2.20 2.48
N GLU A 161 -7.92 -3.48 2.72
CA GLU A 161 -6.55 -3.97 2.87
C GLU A 161 -5.71 -3.84 1.59
N ALA A 162 -6.31 -4.04 0.42
CA ALA A 162 -5.64 -3.86 -0.87
C ALA A 162 -5.27 -2.39 -1.14
N VAL A 163 -6.17 -1.47 -0.80
CA VAL A 163 -5.90 -0.03 -0.88
C VAL A 163 -4.79 0.35 0.10
N LEU A 164 -4.86 -0.14 1.35
CA LEU A 164 -3.84 0.09 2.36
C LEU A 164 -2.47 -0.43 1.91
N LEU A 165 -2.41 -1.64 1.34
CA LEU A 165 -1.20 -2.21 0.75
C LEU A 165 -0.64 -1.30 -0.35
N GLY A 166 -1.51 -0.83 -1.25
CA GLY A 166 -1.15 0.09 -2.32
C GLY A 166 -0.53 1.40 -1.83
N ILE A 167 -1.08 1.99 -0.76
CA ILE A 167 -0.53 3.20 -0.12
C ILE A 167 0.85 2.90 0.45
N ILE A 168 1.01 1.79 1.19
CA ILE A 168 2.27 1.45 1.84
C ILE A 168 3.37 1.20 0.80
N ILE A 169 3.09 0.42 -0.25
CA ILE A 169 4.03 0.16 -1.34
C ILE A 169 4.50 1.47 -1.99
N THR A 170 3.58 2.42 -2.16
CA THR A 170 3.87 3.74 -2.74
C THR A 170 4.69 4.62 -1.81
N GLY A 171 4.49 4.50 -0.49
CA GLY A 171 5.21 5.26 0.51
C GLY A 171 6.61 4.73 0.85
N MET A 172 6.95 3.48 0.49
CA MET A 172 8.26 2.89 0.79
C MET A 172 9.48 3.50 0.06
N PRO A 173 9.46 3.86 -1.24
CA PRO A 173 10.67 4.29 -1.95
C PRO A 173 11.36 5.52 -1.33
N PRO A 174 10.64 6.55 -0.83
CA PRO A 174 11.24 7.64 -0.07
C PRO A 174 12.02 7.19 1.18
N TYR A 175 11.61 6.13 1.86
CA TYR A 175 12.35 5.61 3.02
C TYR A 175 13.69 4.99 2.63
N PHE A 176 13.74 4.25 1.52
CA PHE A 176 15.01 3.76 0.97
C PHE A 176 15.90 4.91 0.51
N ALA A 177 15.30 5.99 -0.01
CA ALA A 177 16.06 7.16 -0.42
C ALA A 177 16.60 7.99 0.76
N MET A 178 15.96 7.93 1.93
CA MET A 178 16.34 8.67 3.13
C MET A 178 17.74 8.28 3.62
N ASP A 179 18.10 7.00 3.55
CA ASP A 179 19.41 6.51 3.97
C ASP A 179 20.54 7.10 3.10
N ASN A 180 20.31 7.22 1.79
CA ASN A 180 21.26 7.90 0.91
C ASN A 180 21.38 9.40 1.20
N ALA A 181 20.30 10.04 1.66
CA ALA A 181 20.36 11.45 2.06
C ALA A 181 21.22 11.63 3.32
N GLU A 182 21.20 10.67 4.23
CA GLU A 182 22.11 10.64 5.38
C GLU A 182 23.56 10.40 4.95
N ASN A 183 23.79 9.43 4.05
CA ASN A 183 25.10 9.19 3.43
C ASN A 183 25.66 10.44 2.72
N HIS A 184 24.79 11.24 2.10
CA HIS A 184 25.17 12.50 1.47
C HIS A 184 25.59 13.56 2.50
N LYS A 185 24.88 13.68 3.63
CA LYS A 185 25.25 14.62 4.71
C LYS A 185 26.65 14.33 5.26
N ILE A 186 27.02 13.05 5.34
CA ILE A 186 28.33 12.60 5.82
C ILE A 186 29.40 12.63 4.70
N LYS A 187 29.01 12.95 3.46
CA LYS A 187 29.85 12.87 2.26
C LYS A 187 30.47 11.49 2.05
N ALA A 188 29.75 10.43 2.44
CA ALA A 188 30.23 9.04 2.37
C ALA A 188 30.61 8.64 0.94
N TYR A 189 29.83 9.07 -0.05
CA TYR A 189 30.14 8.85 -1.47
C TYR A 189 31.49 9.46 -1.88
N THR A 190 31.78 10.70 -1.46
CA THR A 190 33.07 11.35 -1.74
C THR A 190 34.20 10.58 -1.09
N GLN A 191 34.05 10.18 0.18
CA GLN A 191 35.06 9.40 0.91
C GLN A 191 35.36 8.07 0.22
N LEU A 192 34.32 7.35 -0.22
CA LEU A 192 34.47 6.09 -0.95
C LEU A 192 35.09 6.30 -2.33
N LYS A 193 34.76 7.39 -3.03
CA LYS A 193 35.36 7.76 -4.31
C LYS A 193 36.86 8.03 -4.17
N ILE A 194 37.28 8.73 -3.11
CA ILE A 194 38.71 8.95 -2.80
C ILE A 194 39.43 7.63 -2.52
N ALA A 195 38.75 6.68 -1.87
CA ALA A 195 39.27 5.33 -1.64
C ALA A 195 39.36 4.46 -2.92
N GLY A 196 38.96 5.00 -4.08
CA GLY A 196 39.03 4.32 -5.38
C GLY A 196 37.75 3.58 -5.78
N LEU A 197 36.63 3.79 -5.10
CA LEU A 197 35.36 3.18 -5.47
C LEU A 197 34.80 3.81 -6.75
N TYR A 198 34.52 2.98 -7.76
CA TYR A 198 33.83 3.43 -8.96
C TYR A 198 32.39 3.85 -8.65
N PRO A 199 31.87 4.93 -9.26
CA PRO A 199 30.49 5.37 -9.08
C PRO A 199 29.46 4.27 -9.35
N SER A 200 29.69 3.44 -10.37
CA SER A 200 28.82 2.31 -10.70
C SER A 200 28.79 1.25 -9.59
N ALA A 201 29.91 0.96 -8.94
CA ALA A 201 29.99 -0.01 -7.86
C ALA A 201 29.20 0.45 -6.63
N TYR A 202 29.24 1.75 -6.30
CA TYR A 202 28.43 2.34 -5.24
C TYR A 202 26.93 2.12 -5.48
N TRP A 203 26.44 2.53 -6.64
CA TRP A 203 25.02 2.47 -6.96
C TRP A 203 24.50 1.04 -7.18
N THR A 204 25.32 0.16 -7.74
CA THR A 204 24.97 -1.26 -7.87
C THR A 204 24.93 -1.94 -6.51
N GLY A 205 25.87 -1.64 -5.61
CA GLY A 205 25.86 -2.13 -4.24
C GLY A 205 24.57 -1.74 -3.50
N GLN A 206 24.17 -0.48 -3.62
CA GLN A 206 22.91 0.01 -3.04
C GLN A 206 21.68 -0.74 -3.61
N ALA A 207 21.60 -0.85 -4.94
CA ALA A 207 20.48 -1.54 -5.59
C ALA A 207 20.40 -3.04 -5.22
N VAL A 208 21.55 -3.69 -5.01
CA VAL A 208 21.63 -5.10 -4.60
C VAL A 208 21.07 -5.32 -3.19
N VAL A 209 21.10 -4.31 -2.31
CA VAL A 209 20.50 -4.40 -0.97
C VAL A 209 19.03 -4.00 -0.99
N ASP A 210 18.72 -2.86 -1.61
CA ASP A 210 17.38 -2.27 -1.54
C ASP A 210 16.34 -3.07 -2.33
N LEU A 211 16.69 -3.56 -3.52
CA LEU A 211 15.74 -4.29 -4.37
C LEU A 211 15.29 -5.61 -3.72
N PRO A 212 16.18 -6.51 -3.27
CA PRO A 212 15.74 -7.75 -2.62
C PRO A 212 14.96 -7.50 -1.34
N LEU A 213 15.36 -6.51 -0.52
CA LEU A 213 14.64 -6.17 0.71
C LEU A 213 13.20 -5.71 0.40
N PHE A 214 13.04 -4.84 -0.58
CA PHE A 214 11.73 -4.38 -1.02
C PHE A 214 10.85 -5.54 -1.51
N PHE A 215 11.39 -6.42 -2.37
CA PHE A 215 10.65 -7.58 -2.86
C PHE A 215 10.28 -8.56 -1.76
N PHE A 216 11.19 -8.78 -0.82
CA PHE A 216 10.93 -9.64 0.33
C PHE A 216 9.74 -9.13 1.15
N ILE A 217 9.73 -7.82 1.48
CA ILE A 217 8.62 -7.21 2.22
C ILE A 217 7.32 -7.26 1.42
N LEU A 218 7.37 -6.97 0.12
CA LEU A 218 6.20 -6.99 -0.75
C LEU A 218 5.58 -8.40 -0.87
N VAL A 219 6.42 -9.44 -1.01
CA VAL A 219 5.95 -10.83 -1.02
C VAL A 219 5.34 -11.21 0.32
N LEU A 220 5.92 -10.78 1.45
CA LEU A 220 5.33 -11.02 2.77
C LEU A 220 3.97 -10.34 2.94
N MET A 221 3.83 -9.08 2.52
CA MET A 221 2.55 -8.35 2.60
C MET A 221 1.46 -8.93 1.72
N ILE A 222 1.81 -9.29 0.48
CA ILE A 222 0.86 -9.93 -0.43
C ILE A 222 0.54 -11.34 0.08
N GLY A 223 1.53 -12.08 0.58
CA GLY A 223 1.34 -13.40 1.18
C GLY A 223 0.41 -13.37 2.39
N SER A 224 0.53 -12.36 3.25
CA SER A 224 -0.36 -12.22 4.41
C SER A 224 -1.80 -11.93 3.99
N LEU A 225 -2.05 -11.08 2.98
CA LEU A 225 -3.39 -10.90 2.39
C LEU A 225 -4.07 -12.24 2.06
N PHE A 226 -3.37 -13.14 1.39
CA PHE A 226 -3.97 -14.43 1.03
C PHE A 226 -4.06 -15.42 2.20
N ALA A 227 -3.15 -15.33 3.18
CA ALA A 227 -3.14 -16.24 4.32
C ALA A 227 -4.34 -16.03 5.26
N PHE A 228 -4.79 -14.79 5.46
CA PHE A 228 -5.89 -14.47 6.37
C PHE A 228 -7.29 -14.62 5.73
N HIS A 229 -7.39 -14.61 4.41
CA HIS A 229 -8.68 -14.59 3.69
C HIS A 229 -9.04 -15.96 3.07
N TYR A 230 -9.88 -16.72 3.77
CA TYR A 230 -10.36 -18.04 3.33
C TYR A 230 -11.45 -17.88 2.25
N GLY A 231 -11.23 -18.37 1.02
CA GLY A 231 -12.22 -18.34 -0.08
C GLY A 231 -11.73 -17.73 -1.39
N VAL A 232 -10.55 -17.11 -1.39
CA VAL A 232 -9.86 -16.69 -2.61
C VAL A 232 -9.17 -17.91 -3.21
N TYR A 233 -9.64 -18.40 -4.38
CA TYR A 233 -9.01 -19.54 -5.03
C TYR A 233 -7.72 -19.13 -5.71
N PHE A 234 -6.63 -19.75 -5.26
CA PHE A 234 -5.30 -19.48 -5.79
C PHE A 234 -5.10 -20.23 -7.11
N TYR A 235 -5.36 -19.55 -8.23
CA TYR A 235 -4.86 -20.03 -9.51
C TYR A 235 -3.35 -19.80 -9.55
N VAL A 236 -2.57 -20.78 -9.03
CA VAL A 236 -1.11 -20.72 -8.88
C VAL A 236 -0.42 -20.16 -10.13
N GLY A 237 -0.82 -20.60 -11.32
CA GLY A 237 -0.25 -20.12 -12.59
C GLY A 237 -0.56 -18.65 -12.90
N LYS A 238 -1.77 -18.16 -12.58
CA LYS A 238 -2.15 -16.76 -12.82
C LYS A 238 -1.66 -15.82 -11.72
N PHE A 239 -1.58 -16.29 -10.48
CA PHE A 239 -0.91 -15.58 -9.39
C PHE A 239 0.59 -15.44 -9.65
N LEU A 240 1.27 -16.51 -10.07
CA LEU A 240 2.67 -16.46 -10.50
C LEU A 240 2.84 -15.50 -11.67
N ALA A 241 1.90 -15.44 -12.62
CA ALA A 241 1.92 -14.46 -13.71
C ALA A 241 1.78 -13.02 -13.19
N VAL A 242 0.85 -12.73 -12.26
CA VAL A 242 0.69 -11.38 -11.67
C VAL A 242 1.88 -10.99 -10.79
N VAL A 243 2.48 -11.93 -10.09
CA VAL A 243 3.71 -11.72 -9.29
C VAL A 243 4.94 -11.60 -10.19
N SER A 244 5.04 -12.32 -11.31
CA SER A 244 6.14 -12.21 -12.27
C SER A 244 6.05 -10.95 -13.11
N LEU A 245 4.84 -10.55 -13.50
CA LEU A 245 4.53 -9.33 -14.23
C LEU A 245 4.65 -8.11 -13.30
N GLY A 246 4.17 -8.24 -12.07
CA GLY A 246 4.40 -7.32 -10.96
C GLY A 246 5.88 -7.18 -10.62
N ARG A 247 6.67 -8.28 -10.62
CA ARG A 247 8.13 -8.24 -10.50
C ARG A 247 8.76 -7.36 -11.58
N VAL A 248 8.39 -7.53 -12.85
CA VAL A 248 8.99 -6.73 -13.95
C VAL A 248 8.60 -5.25 -13.86
N ILE A 249 7.35 -4.93 -13.52
CA ILE A 249 6.83 -3.55 -13.46
C ILE A 249 7.26 -2.82 -12.18
N LEU A 250 7.26 -3.50 -11.03
CA LEU A 250 7.75 -2.97 -9.76
C LEU A 250 9.28 -2.81 -9.78
N THR A 251 10.05 -3.75 -10.35
CA THR A 251 11.51 -3.57 -10.44
C THR A 251 11.86 -2.36 -11.29
N TYR A 252 11.21 -2.17 -12.44
CA TYR A 252 11.53 -1.08 -13.37
C TYR A 252 11.03 0.29 -12.87
N LYS A 253 9.84 0.36 -12.27
CA LYS A 253 9.25 1.60 -11.74
C LYS A 253 9.90 2.03 -10.43
N TYR A 254 10.23 1.10 -9.53
CA TYR A 254 10.87 1.40 -8.25
C TYR A 254 12.33 1.82 -8.45
N TYR A 255 13.04 1.19 -9.37
CA TYR A 255 14.37 1.63 -9.81
C TYR A 255 14.34 3.04 -10.41
N TYR A 256 13.35 3.37 -11.26
CA TYR A 256 13.23 4.70 -11.88
C TYR A 256 12.77 5.78 -10.90
N ILE A 257 11.85 5.47 -9.98
CA ILE A 257 11.43 6.36 -8.90
C ILE A 257 12.60 6.60 -7.96
N ILE A 258 13.31 5.58 -7.48
CA ILE A 258 14.49 5.76 -6.62
C ILE A 258 15.55 6.63 -7.32
N ILE A 259 15.80 6.45 -8.62
CA ILE A 259 16.76 7.26 -9.37
C ILE A 259 16.29 8.72 -9.52
N ILE A 260 15.03 8.94 -9.91
CA ILE A 260 14.45 10.28 -10.02
C ILE A 260 14.43 10.98 -8.66
N PHE A 261 14.12 10.25 -7.58
CA PHE A 261 14.13 10.78 -6.23
C PHE A 261 15.56 11.02 -5.72
N TYR A 262 16.53 10.16 -6.01
CA TYR A 262 17.94 10.47 -5.71
C TYR A 262 18.41 11.75 -6.41
N ILE A 263 17.92 12.01 -7.62
CA ILE A 263 18.24 13.22 -8.38
C ILE A 263 17.47 14.45 -7.86
N LEU A 264 16.18 14.30 -7.50
CA LEU A 264 15.32 15.42 -7.07
C LEU A 264 15.46 15.77 -5.58
N TYR A 265 15.67 14.77 -4.70
CA TYR A 265 15.85 14.96 -3.26
C TYR A 265 17.06 15.86 -2.95
N PHE A 266 18.01 15.88 -3.87
CA PHE A 266 19.17 16.78 -3.86
C PHE A 266 18.78 18.27 -3.90
N ILE A 267 17.60 18.64 -4.42
CA ILE A 267 17.20 20.03 -4.67
C ILE A 267 16.06 20.49 -3.72
N PHE A 268 15.06 19.64 -3.39
CA PHE A 268 13.91 20.07 -2.58
C PHE A 268 13.25 18.96 -1.72
N PHE A 269 13.85 18.62 -0.59
CA PHE A 269 13.33 17.60 0.35
C PHE A 269 11.85 17.79 0.76
N ILE A 270 11.44 19.01 1.12
CA ILE A 270 10.10 19.27 1.67
C ILE A 270 9.03 19.27 0.56
N ILE A 271 9.31 19.94 -0.57
CA ILE A 271 8.35 20.07 -1.67
C ILE A 271 8.03 18.70 -2.28
N ILE A 272 9.04 17.83 -2.36
CA ILE A 272 8.90 16.49 -2.92
C ILE A 272 7.98 15.60 -2.07
N ASN A 273 8.10 15.65 -0.74
CA ASN A 273 7.21 14.91 0.15
C ASN A 273 5.75 15.40 0.02
N ILE A 274 5.54 16.71 -0.12
CA ILE A 274 4.20 17.29 -0.35
C ILE A 274 3.63 16.81 -1.69
N ILE A 275 4.43 16.83 -2.75
CA ILE A 275 4.01 16.34 -4.07
C ILE A 275 3.64 14.86 -4.01
N ILE A 276 4.39 14.01 -3.30
CA ILE A 276 4.05 12.60 -3.12
C ILE A 276 2.70 12.44 -2.44
N ILE A 277 2.48 13.16 -1.33
CA ILE A 277 1.22 13.11 -0.59
C ILE A 277 0.06 13.48 -1.51
N ILE A 278 0.21 14.54 -2.31
CA ILE A 278 -0.79 14.95 -3.30
C ILE A 278 -1.06 13.83 -4.31
N ILE A 279 -0.03 13.22 -4.89
CA ILE A 279 -0.20 12.15 -5.88
C ILE A 279 -0.88 10.92 -5.25
N ILE A 280 -0.57 10.58 -3.99
CA ILE A 280 -1.24 9.50 -3.25
C ILE A 280 -2.72 9.83 -3.05
N ILE A 281 -3.04 11.04 -2.59
CA ILE A 281 -4.43 11.48 -2.39
C ILE A 281 -5.21 11.44 -3.71
N THR A 282 -4.61 11.93 -4.81
CA THR A 282 -5.23 11.88 -6.14
C THR A 282 -5.45 10.44 -6.60
N ALA A 283 -4.47 9.55 -6.41
CA ALA A 283 -4.62 8.14 -6.75
C ALA A 283 -5.74 7.47 -5.93
N LEU A 284 -5.84 7.77 -4.62
CA LEU A 284 -6.91 7.27 -3.76
C LEU A 284 -8.29 7.77 -4.22
N LEU A 285 -8.42 9.05 -4.52
CA LEU A 285 -9.66 9.60 -5.07
C LEU A 285 -10.08 8.88 -6.35
N CYS A 286 -9.14 8.64 -7.27
CA CYS A 286 -9.39 7.89 -8.50
C CYS A 286 -9.84 6.45 -8.24
N THR A 287 -9.28 5.76 -7.23
CA THR A 287 -9.72 4.41 -6.86
C THR A 287 -11.15 4.40 -6.34
N VAL A 288 -11.52 5.37 -5.49
CA VAL A 288 -12.89 5.53 -4.98
C VAL A 288 -13.86 5.77 -6.13
N VAL A 289 -13.51 6.66 -7.08
CA VAL A 289 -14.34 6.94 -8.26
C VAL A 289 -14.56 5.67 -9.09
N THR A 290 -13.53 4.85 -9.31
CA THR A 290 -13.69 3.58 -10.04
C THR A 290 -14.50 2.54 -9.29
N GLU A 291 -14.45 2.51 -7.96
CA GLU A 291 -15.28 1.60 -7.17
C GLU A 291 -16.74 2.04 -7.14
N VAL A 292 -17.02 3.33 -6.98
CA VAL A 292 -18.39 3.86 -7.05
C VAL A 292 -19.01 3.54 -8.41
N ALA A 293 -18.26 3.72 -9.51
CA ALA A 293 -18.74 3.35 -10.84
C ALA A 293 -19.01 1.84 -10.98
N PHE A 294 -18.21 0.99 -10.34
CA PHE A 294 -18.41 -0.45 -10.32
C PHE A 294 -19.66 -0.85 -9.52
N PHE A 295 -19.91 -0.23 -8.37
CA PHE A 295 -21.11 -0.46 -7.56
C PHE A 295 -22.41 0.02 -8.22
N LEU A 296 -22.33 0.99 -9.12
CA LEU A 296 -23.47 1.47 -9.93
C LEU A 296 -23.72 0.64 -11.19
N ASP A 297 -23.08 -0.53 -11.33
CA ASP A 297 -23.17 -1.42 -12.51
C ASP A 297 -22.73 -0.77 -13.85
N LEU A 298 -21.92 0.30 -13.80
CA LEU A 298 -21.37 0.98 -14.98
C LEU A 298 -20.04 0.36 -15.42
N TYR A 299 -20.08 -0.89 -15.90
CA TYR A 299 -18.87 -1.68 -16.21
C TYR A 299 -17.98 -1.08 -17.34
N LEU A 300 -18.58 -0.49 -18.37
CA LEU A 300 -17.85 0.18 -19.45
C LEU A 300 -17.12 1.43 -18.94
N VAL A 301 -17.82 2.26 -18.17
CA VAL A 301 -17.26 3.48 -17.57
C VAL A 301 -16.11 3.13 -16.63
N THR A 302 -16.29 2.10 -15.80
CA THR A 302 -15.25 1.60 -14.90
C THR A 302 -13.99 1.19 -15.66
N SER A 303 -14.14 0.50 -16.79
CA SER A 303 -13.01 0.05 -17.60
C SER A 303 -12.28 1.23 -18.27
N VAL A 304 -13.03 2.19 -18.83
CA VAL A 304 -12.45 3.40 -19.44
C VAL A 304 -11.71 4.24 -18.40
N LEU A 305 -12.31 4.47 -17.24
CA LEU A 305 -11.68 5.21 -16.14
C LEU A 305 -10.41 4.50 -15.65
N HIS A 306 -10.44 3.18 -15.52
CA HIS A 306 -9.27 2.40 -15.12
C HIS A 306 -8.10 2.58 -16.11
N TYR A 307 -8.37 2.56 -17.42
CA TYR A 307 -7.34 2.80 -18.43
C TYR A 307 -6.82 4.24 -18.42
N LEU A 308 -7.71 5.23 -18.35
CA LEU A 308 -7.33 6.63 -18.28
C LEU A 308 -6.45 6.91 -17.06
N PHE A 309 -6.89 6.51 -15.87
CA PHE A 309 -6.12 6.72 -14.65
C PHE A 309 -4.80 5.94 -14.64
N SER A 310 -4.75 4.78 -15.27
CA SER A 310 -3.50 4.02 -15.40
C SER A 310 -2.44 4.71 -16.25
N ILE A 311 -2.85 5.51 -17.25
CA ILE A 311 -1.95 6.27 -18.11
C ILE A 311 -1.50 7.57 -17.43
N PHE A 312 -2.44 8.31 -16.82
CA PHE A 312 -2.18 9.65 -16.31
C PHE A 312 -1.62 9.69 -14.88
N ILE A 313 -1.95 8.70 -14.05
CA ILE A 313 -1.56 8.69 -12.64
C ILE A 313 -0.60 7.52 -12.42
N PRO A 314 0.71 7.79 -12.28
CA PRO A 314 1.72 6.73 -12.22
C PRO A 314 1.46 5.72 -11.10
N ILE A 315 0.90 6.16 -9.97
CA ILE A 315 0.66 5.35 -8.77
C ILE A 315 -0.60 4.48 -8.89
N TYR A 316 -1.64 4.96 -9.60
CA TYR A 316 -2.94 4.29 -9.71
C TYR A 316 -2.87 2.84 -10.22
N PRO A 317 -2.08 2.48 -11.26
CA PRO A 317 -2.03 1.10 -11.77
C PRO A 317 -1.70 0.05 -10.70
N LEU A 318 -0.88 0.37 -9.69
CA LEU A 318 -0.52 -0.58 -8.64
C LEU A 318 -1.75 -0.95 -7.80
N ILE A 319 -2.50 0.07 -7.36
CA ILE A 319 -3.70 -0.10 -6.54
C ILE A 319 -4.81 -0.72 -7.39
N GLY A 320 -5.01 -0.20 -8.61
CA GLY A 320 -6.01 -0.70 -9.54
C GLY A 320 -5.81 -2.15 -9.95
N CYS A 321 -4.58 -2.59 -10.20
CA CYS A 321 -4.29 -3.99 -10.55
C CYS A 321 -4.57 -4.95 -9.38
N LEU A 322 -4.22 -4.55 -8.14
CA LEU A 322 -4.53 -5.33 -6.93
C LEU A 322 -6.06 -5.52 -6.78
N ILE A 323 -6.81 -4.44 -6.94
CA ILE A 323 -8.27 -4.44 -6.86
C ILE A 323 -8.88 -5.30 -7.97
N CYS A 324 -8.40 -5.17 -9.21
CA CYS A 324 -8.83 -6.03 -10.32
C CYS A 324 -8.51 -7.50 -10.05
N PHE A 325 -7.35 -7.83 -9.48
CA PHE A 325 -6.99 -9.19 -9.13
C PHE A 325 -7.94 -9.79 -8.08
N ILE A 326 -8.31 -9.01 -7.07
CA ILE A 326 -9.29 -9.40 -6.04
C ILE A 326 -10.66 -9.66 -6.67
N LYS A 327 -11.11 -8.77 -7.58
CA LYS A 327 -12.37 -8.92 -8.33
C LYS A 327 -12.42 -10.22 -9.12
N VAL A 328 -11.30 -10.63 -9.70
CA VAL A 328 -11.20 -11.84 -10.53
C VAL A 328 -11.05 -13.12 -9.73
N SER A 329 -10.43 -13.05 -8.55
CA SER A 329 -10.14 -14.23 -7.73
C SER A 329 -11.34 -14.68 -6.88
N TRP A 330 -12.44 -13.93 -6.86
CA TRP A 330 -13.65 -14.28 -6.14
C TRP A 330 -14.55 -15.26 -6.91
N LYS A 331 -14.96 -16.34 -6.25
CA LYS A 331 -15.91 -17.33 -6.76
C LYS A 331 -17.27 -16.68 -7.03
N GLY A 332 -17.67 -16.57 -8.30
CA GLY A 332 -19.08 -16.40 -8.64
C GLY A 332 -19.50 -15.18 -9.46
N THR A 333 -18.64 -14.59 -10.31
CA THR A 333 -19.18 -13.92 -11.50
C THR A 333 -19.75 -14.99 -12.43
N ARG A 334 -21.01 -15.34 -12.16
CA ARG A 334 -21.89 -16.11 -13.04
C ARG A 334 -21.65 -15.68 -14.48
N GLU A 335 -21.45 -16.68 -15.33
CA GLU A 335 -21.63 -16.60 -16.77
C GLU A 335 -22.91 -15.83 -17.09
N ARG A 336 -22.79 -14.55 -17.47
CA ARG A 336 -23.82 -13.84 -18.23
C ARG A 336 -23.13 -12.78 -19.08
N GLY A 337 -22.96 -13.17 -20.34
CA GLY A 337 -22.65 -12.41 -21.55
C GLY A 337 -22.11 -10.98 -21.42
N GLY A 338 -20.89 -10.76 -21.92
CA GLY A 338 -20.35 -9.41 -22.16
C GLY A 338 -18.85 -9.34 -22.45
N SER A 339 -18.41 -9.97 -23.54
CA SER A 339 -17.28 -9.62 -24.45
C SER A 339 -15.90 -9.13 -23.97
N SER A 340 -15.54 -9.13 -22.68
CA SER A 340 -14.15 -8.84 -22.29
C SER A 340 -13.72 -9.57 -21.02
N ASP A 341 -12.75 -10.47 -21.19
CA ASP A 341 -12.17 -11.24 -20.11
C ASP A 341 -11.52 -10.27 -19.11
N PRO A 342 -11.78 -10.37 -17.80
CA PRO A 342 -11.17 -9.49 -16.79
C PRO A 342 -9.63 -9.50 -16.83
N TRP A 343 -9.05 -10.58 -17.36
CA TRP A 343 -7.61 -10.78 -17.56
C TRP A 343 -7.02 -9.84 -18.62
N ASP A 344 -7.77 -9.48 -19.66
CA ASP A 344 -7.32 -8.55 -20.71
C ASP A 344 -7.12 -7.14 -20.14
N ARG A 345 -7.92 -6.76 -19.14
CA ARG A 345 -7.81 -5.46 -18.46
C ARG A 345 -6.53 -5.36 -17.66
N LEU A 346 -6.11 -6.47 -17.04
CA LEU A 346 -4.88 -6.55 -16.26
C LEU A 346 -3.66 -6.50 -17.19
N LEU A 347 -3.72 -7.16 -18.36
CA LEU A 347 -2.69 -7.09 -19.40
C LEU A 347 -2.56 -5.68 -20.00
N VAL A 348 -3.67 -5.00 -20.31
CA VAL A 348 -3.66 -3.64 -20.86
C VAL A 348 -3.14 -2.62 -19.85
N ALA A 349 -3.55 -2.70 -18.58
CA ALA A 349 -3.03 -1.83 -17.52
C ALA A 349 -1.51 -1.99 -17.36
N VAL A 350 -1.01 -3.22 -17.47
CA VAL A 350 0.42 -3.53 -17.45
C VAL A 350 1.16 -2.99 -18.68
N LEU A 351 0.62 -3.22 -19.87
CA LEU A 351 1.24 -2.81 -21.12
C LEU A 351 1.26 -1.29 -21.29
N ALA A 352 0.18 -0.58 -20.92
CA ALA A 352 0.12 0.88 -20.95
C ALA A 352 1.20 1.53 -20.08
N VAL A 353 1.44 0.98 -18.88
CA VAL A 353 2.48 1.44 -17.97
C VAL A 353 3.88 1.18 -18.55
N SER A 354 4.09 0.05 -19.23
CA SER A 354 5.36 -0.28 -19.88
C SER A 354 5.70 0.67 -21.04
N ILE A 355 4.70 1.09 -21.83
CA ILE A 355 4.86 2.00 -22.97
C ILE A 355 5.17 3.42 -22.49
N ALA A 356 4.47 3.90 -21.46
CA ALA A 356 4.73 5.21 -20.85
C ALA A 356 6.14 5.29 -20.22
N LEU A 357 6.64 4.18 -19.68
CA LEU A 357 8.01 4.11 -19.15
C LEU A 357 9.06 4.01 -20.26
N ALA A 358 8.79 3.28 -21.34
CA ALA A 358 9.69 3.21 -22.50
C ALA A 358 9.85 4.59 -23.17
N SER A 359 8.79 5.40 -23.23
CA SER A 359 8.86 6.76 -23.78
C SER A 359 9.66 7.71 -22.87
N LEU A 360 9.50 7.62 -21.56
CA LEU A 360 10.31 8.38 -20.58
C LEU A 360 11.78 7.94 -20.54
N PHE A 361 12.05 6.65 -20.73
CA PHE A 361 13.41 6.13 -20.86
C PHE A 361 14.08 6.67 -22.13
N LEU A 362 13.36 6.70 -23.26
CA LEU A 362 13.85 7.26 -24.52
C LEU A 362 14.13 8.76 -24.41
N THR A 363 13.32 9.53 -23.68
CA THR A 363 13.55 10.96 -23.47
C THR A 363 14.74 11.20 -22.55
N ASN A 364 14.87 10.47 -21.44
CA ASN A 364 16.02 10.59 -20.54
C ASN A 364 17.32 10.09 -21.18
N TRP A 365 17.27 9.02 -21.98
CA TRP A 365 18.40 8.57 -22.80
C TRP A 365 18.85 9.66 -23.77
N LYS A 366 17.90 10.29 -24.50
CA LYS A 366 18.19 11.44 -25.38
C LYS A 366 18.78 12.62 -24.60
N ILE A 367 18.24 12.97 -23.43
CA ILE A 367 18.76 14.05 -22.60
C ILE A 367 20.18 13.75 -22.13
N SER A 368 20.48 12.51 -21.73
CA SER A 368 21.84 12.10 -21.33
C SER A 368 22.84 12.14 -22.49
N LEU A 369 22.37 11.89 -23.72
CA LEU A 369 23.17 12.00 -24.95
C LEU A 369 23.45 13.46 -25.32
N PHE A 370 22.52 14.37 -25.04
CA PHE A 370 22.65 15.81 -25.31
C PHE A 370 23.34 16.59 -24.19
N SER A 371 23.33 16.12 -22.93
CA SER A 371 23.89 16.82 -21.76
C SER A 371 25.38 16.59 -21.52
N VAL A 372 26.09 15.91 -22.43
CA VAL A 372 27.56 15.67 -22.41
C VAL A 372 28.39 16.96 -22.40
N GLY A 373 27.75 18.14 -22.39
CA GLY A 373 28.41 19.44 -22.44
C GLY A 373 28.66 20.16 -21.11
N ASN A 374 27.87 20.01 -20.03
CA ASN A 374 27.95 20.99 -18.91
C ASN A 374 27.52 20.52 -17.50
N TYR A 375 27.21 19.25 -17.27
CA TYR A 375 27.02 18.71 -15.91
C TYR A 375 27.52 17.27 -15.88
N PRO A 376 28.29 16.83 -14.85
CA PRO A 376 28.65 15.44 -14.67
C PRO A 376 27.38 14.67 -14.30
N SER A 377 26.67 14.30 -15.35
CA SER A 377 25.48 13.49 -15.29
C SER A 377 25.92 12.10 -14.83
N CYS A 378 25.34 11.65 -13.71
CA CYS A 378 25.57 10.34 -13.12
C CYS A 378 25.36 9.26 -14.19
N CYS A 379 26.46 8.77 -14.76
CA CYS A 379 26.44 7.67 -15.73
C CYS A 379 26.14 6.37 -14.98
N PHE A 380 24.86 6.01 -14.95
CA PHE A 380 24.33 4.88 -14.21
C PHE A 380 24.23 3.57 -15.02
N PHE A 381 24.59 3.57 -16.30
CA PHE A 381 24.46 2.37 -17.14
C PHE A 381 25.82 1.75 -17.55
N PRO A 382 26.01 0.42 -17.39
CA PRO A 382 27.27 -0.28 -17.60
C PRO A 382 27.52 -0.71 -19.05
N LEU A 383 26.91 -0.06 -20.04
CA LEU A 383 26.97 -0.49 -21.45
C LEU A 383 27.53 0.60 -22.36
N SER A 384 28.68 1.15 -21.98
CA SER A 384 29.67 1.52 -22.98
C SER A 384 31.07 1.35 -22.39
N ARG A 385 31.78 0.32 -22.86
CA ARG A 385 33.21 0.10 -22.65
C ARG A 385 34.08 1.14 -23.39
N LYS A 386 33.52 2.29 -23.77
CA LYS A 386 34.17 3.36 -24.54
C LYS A 386 33.96 4.71 -23.86
N CYS A 387 34.38 4.85 -22.60
CA CYS A 387 34.52 6.18 -22.01
C CYS A 387 35.79 6.34 -21.18
N PHE A 388 36.89 5.84 -21.72
CA PHE A 388 38.27 6.29 -21.54
C PHE A 388 38.92 5.80 -22.84
N THR A 389 39.43 6.60 -23.77
CA THR A 389 40.03 7.92 -23.73
C THR A 389 39.80 8.56 -25.10
N LYS A 390 38.93 9.57 -25.22
CA LYS A 390 39.32 10.67 -26.11
C LYS A 390 40.15 11.57 -25.23
N THR A 391 41.46 11.34 -25.23
CA THR A 391 42.45 12.38 -24.98
C THR A 391 42.14 13.48 -25.99
N LYS A 392 41.18 14.33 -25.63
CA LYS A 392 40.94 15.59 -26.30
C LYS A 392 42.31 16.27 -26.18
N SER A 393 43.00 16.52 -27.28
CA SER A 393 44.27 17.24 -27.27
C SER A 393 43.95 18.67 -26.88
N TRP A 394 43.87 18.94 -25.57
CA TRP A 394 43.61 20.29 -25.09
C TRP A 394 44.89 21.09 -25.31
N LYS A 395 44.78 22.12 -26.16
CA LYS A 395 45.77 23.19 -26.17
C LYS A 395 45.74 23.81 -24.78
N PHE A 396 46.85 23.73 -24.07
CA PHE A 396 47.06 24.44 -22.82
C PHE A 396 46.89 25.93 -23.14
N PRO A 397 45.90 26.63 -22.56
CA PRO A 397 45.87 28.08 -22.70
C PRO A 397 47.14 28.62 -22.05
N ASP A 398 47.90 29.42 -22.80
CA ASP A 398 49.04 30.14 -22.25
C ASP A 398 48.54 31.00 -21.10
N VAL A 399 49.01 30.68 -19.89
CA VAL A 399 48.70 31.47 -18.70
C VAL A 399 49.25 32.87 -18.96
N PRO A 400 48.45 33.94 -18.84
CA PRO A 400 48.96 35.29 -19.04
C PRO A 400 50.12 35.53 -18.07
N HIS A 401 51.28 35.95 -18.61
CA HIS A 401 52.44 36.32 -17.82
C HIS A 401 52.07 37.50 -16.91
N GLU A 402 51.97 37.26 -15.62
CA GLU A 402 51.89 38.33 -14.64
C GLU A 402 53.32 38.85 -14.38
N GLU A 403 53.53 40.15 -14.57
CA GLU A 403 54.86 40.80 -14.42
C GLU A 403 55.44 40.65 -13.00
N ASN A 404 54.60 40.32 -12.00
CA ASN A 404 54.95 40.18 -10.58
C ASN A 404 54.73 38.76 -10.04
N GLU A 405 54.84 37.71 -10.86
CA GLU A 405 54.83 36.33 -10.35
C GLU A 405 56.13 35.99 -9.61
N ASP A 406 56.02 35.31 -8.47
CA ASP A 406 57.14 34.82 -7.69
C ASP A 406 57.95 33.76 -8.45
N GLU A 407 59.28 33.75 -8.27
CA GLU A 407 60.19 32.85 -9.00
C GLU A 407 59.95 31.37 -8.68
N ASP A 408 59.56 31.05 -7.45
CA ASP A 408 59.21 29.69 -7.03
C ASP A 408 57.93 29.19 -7.71
N VAL A 409 56.91 30.05 -7.86
CA VAL A 409 55.67 29.74 -8.59
C VAL A 409 55.96 29.49 -10.07
N LYS A 410 56.83 30.30 -10.68
CA LYS A 410 57.28 30.10 -12.07
C LYS A 410 58.03 28.78 -12.22
N ALA A 411 58.97 28.49 -11.32
CA ALA A 411 59.76 27.27 -11.33
C ALA A 411 58.87 26.02 -11.21
N GLU A 412 57.89 26.02 -10.31
CA GLU A 412 56.97 24.89 -10.14
C GLU A 412 56.05 24.71 -11.35
N ARG A 413 55.57 25.81 -11.97
CA ARG A 413 54.80 25.74 -13.23
C ARG A 413 55.63 25.16 -14.38
N LEU A 414 56.89 25.56 -14.51
CA LEU A 414 57.81 25.02 -15.52
C LEU A 414 58.06 23.53 -15.28
N ARG A 415 58.30 23.14 -14.02
CA ARG A 415 58.46 21.74 -13.62
C ARG A 415 57.25 20.88 -13.99
N VAL A 416 56.03 21.36 -13.76
CA VAL A 416 54.80 20.65 -14.18
C VAL A 416 54.73 20.50 -15.71
N LYS A 417 55.08 21.56 -16.47
CA LYS A 417 55.11 21.52 -17.94
C LYS A 417 56.15 20.54 -18.48
N GLU A 418 57.33 20.46 -17.86
CA GLU A 418 58.39 19.51 -18.21
C GLU A 418 57.94 18.05 -17.99
N ILE A 419 57.29 17.77 -16.86
CA ILE A 419 56.76 16.44 -16.54
C ILE A 419 55.66 16.02 -17.54
N LEU A 420 54.79 16.95 -17.94
CA LEU A 420 53.74 16.69 -18.93
C LEU A 420 54.27 16.48 -20.35
N SER A 421 55.35 17.17 -20.73
CA SER A 421 55.93 17.09 -22.07
C SER A 421 56.86 15.89 -22.27
N SER A 422 57.45 15.36 -21.18
CA SER A 422 58.33 14.18 -21.21
C SER A 422 57.93 13.14 -20.15
N PRO A 423 56.96 12.24 -20.44
CA PRO A 423 56.50 11.21 -19.50
C PRO A 423 57.50 10.05 -19.29
N LYS A 424 58.80 10.24 -19.58
CA LYS A 424 59.85 9.20 -19.53
C LYS A 424 60.61 9.13 -18.19
N SER A 425 60.17 9.82 -17.15
CA SER A 425 60.78 9.77 -15.82
C SER A 425 60.31 8.53 -15.02
N GLU A 426 61.21 7.90 -14.27
CA GLU A 426 60.98 6.63 -13.53
C GLU A 426 60.01 6.76 -12.34
N GLU A 427 59.71 7.98 -11.89
CA GLU A 427 58.76 8.23 -10.80
C GLU A 427 57.62 9.13 -11.26
N MET A 428 56.44 8.54 -11.50
CA MET A 428 55.22 9.32 -11.68
C MET A 428 54.87 10.02 -10.34
N PRO A 429 54.65 11.34 -10.35
CA PRO A 429 54.20 12.04 -9.15
C PRO A 429 52.84 11.51 -8.69
N ALA A 430 52.59 11.58 -7.38
CA ALA A 430 51.33 11.12 -6.80
C ALA A 430 50.16 12.03 -7.18
N ILE A 431 50.41 13.33 -7.32
CA ILE A 431 49.41 14.34 -7.73
C ILE A 431 50.08 15.31 -8.71
N LEU A 432 49.46 15.53 -9.87
CA LEU A 432 49.95 16.45 -10.89
C LEU A 432 48.85 17.42 -11.32
N VAL A 433 48.97 18.68 -10.92
CA VAL A 433 47.96 19.70 -11.21
C VAL A 433 48.51 20.67 -12.25
N SER A 434 47.75 20.91 -13.32
CA SER A 434 48.13 21.80 -14.40
C SER A 434 47.11 22.91 -14.61
N SER A 435 47.53 24.15 -14.40
CA SER A 435 46.78 25.38 -14.71
C SER A 435 45.34 25.38 -14.19
N LEU A 436 45.12 24.88 -12.97
CA LEU A 436 43.80 24.72 -12.37
C LEU A 436 43.17 26.07 -12.05
N HIS A 437 41.99 26.30 -12.60
CA HIS A 437 41.25 27.56 -12.49
C HIS A 437 39.82 27.32 -12.05
N LYS A 438 39.32 28.15 -11.15
CA LYS A 438 37.93 28.09 -10.69
C LYS A 438 37.32 29.47 -10.59
N GLU A 439 36.18 29.61 -11.27
CA GLU A 439 35.30 30.76 -11.19
C GLU A 439 33.93 30.33 -10.66
N PHE A 440 33.38 31.11 -9.72
CA PHE A 440 32.01 30.97 -9.26
C PHE A 440 31.16 32.12 -9.80
N ASP A 441 29.97 31.80 -10.32
CA ASP A 441 28.96 32.79 -10.68
C ASP A 441 28.33 33.33 -9.39
N GLU A 442 28.54 34.60 -9.06
CA GLU A 442 27.88 35.27 -7.94
C GLU A 442 26.50 35.78 -8.40
N ARG A 443 25.40 35.24 -7.85
CA ARG A 443 24.05 35.74 -8.08
C ARG A 443 23.75 36.83 -7.04
N LYS A 444 23.58 38.09 -7.48
CA LYS A 444 22.95 39.12 -6.65
C LYS A 444 21.43 39.02 -6.78
N GLU A 445 20.73 39.00 -5.65
CA GLU A 445 19.27 38.83 -5.52
C GLU A 445 18.42 40.04 -5.94
N PHE A 446 18.99 41.08 -6.56
CA PHE A 446 18.23 42.30 -6.86
C PHE A 446 18.39 42.72 -8.32
N LEU A 447 17.31 42.57 -9.07
CA LEU A 447 16.90 43.25 -10.31
C LEU A 447 17.99 43.48 -11.39
N LEU A 448 17.84 42.78 -12.53
CA LEU A 448 18.61 42.92 -13.79
C LEU A 448 20.13 42.59 -13.73
N GLY A 449 20.43 41.30 -13.54
CA GLY A 449 21.08 40.52 -14.60
C GLY A 449 22.51 40.86 -15.06
N ARG A 450 23.44 41.25 -14.17
CA ARG A 450 24.87 41.05 -14.45
C ARG A 450 25.43 39.95 -13.53
N LYS A 451 25.78 38.81 -14.13
CA LYS A 451 26.55 37.76 -13.44
C LYS A 451 27.96 38.29 -13.20
N ILE A 452 28.33 38.50 -11.95
CA ILE A 452 29.71 38.81 -11.58
C ILE A 452 30.39 37.48 -11.32
N LYS A 453 31.49 37.22 -12.03
CA LYS A 453 32.29 36.01 -11.80
C LYS A 453 33.35 36.29 -10.75
N LYS A 454 33.41 35.46 -9.72
CA LYS A 454 34.41 35.52 -8.66
C LYS A 454 35.43 34.40 -8.87
N VAL A 455 36.67 34.77 -9.13
CA VAL A 455 37.79 33.83 -9.25
C VAL A 455 38.16 33.34 -7.85
N ALA A 456 38.13 32.03 -7.64
CA ALA A 456 38.53 31.40 -6.38
C ALA A 456 39.95 30.84 -6.43
N THR A 457 40.39 30.34 -7.59
CA THR A 457 41.75 29.86 -7.83
C THR A 457 42.15 30.23 -9.25
N LYS A 458 43.35 30.77 -9.45
CA LYS A 458 43.83 31.26 -10.74
C LYS A 458 45.05 30.46 -11.21
N HIS A 459 44.86 29.61 -12.21
CA HIS A 459 45.92 28.85 -12.90
C HIS A 459 46.96 28.15 -12.00
N VAL A 460 46.50 27.50 -10.94
CA VAL A 460 47.37 26.80 -9.98
C VAL A 460 48.01 25.58 -10.65
N SER A 461 49.34 25.47 -10.56
CA SER A 461 50.10 24.30 -11.02
C SER A 461 50.98 23.82 -9.88
N LEU A 462 50.91 22.53 -9.56
CA LEU A 462 51.71 21.93 -8.49
C LEU A 462 51.95 20.44 -8.77
N CYS A 463 53.08 19.93 -8.31
CA CYS A 463 53.46 18.54 -8.42
C CYS A 463 53.85 17.99 -7.04
N VAL A 464 53.19 16.92 -6.59
CA VAL A 464 53.49 16.26 -5.31
C VAL A 464 54.07 14.88 -5.57
N LYS A 465 55.29 14.64 -5.10
CA LYS A 465 55.95 13.33 -5.22
C LYS A 465 55.40 12.33 -4.21
N LYS A 466 55.60 11.05 -4.48
CA LYS A 466 55.27 9.98 -3.53
C LYS A 466 56.12 10.13 -2.27
N GLY A 467 55.48 10.19 -1.11
CA GLY A 467 56.15 10.36 0.20
C GLY A 467 56.44 11.82 0.59
N GLU A 468 56.09 12.80 -0.25
CA GLU A 468 56.22 14.23 0.05
C GLU A 468 55.04 14.74 0.88
N ILE A 469 55.31 15.63 1.84
CA ILE A 469 54.28 16.31 2.64
C ILE A 469 54.16 17.75 2.14
N LEU A 470 53.10 18.05 1.40
CA LEU A 470 52.79 19.40 0.94
C LEU A 470 51.83 20.11 1.92
N GLY A 471 52.27 21.20 2.53
CA GLY A 471 51.43 22.06 3.37
C GLY A 471 50.79 23.20 2.56
N LEU A 472 49.45 23.29 2.55
CA LEU A 472 48.73 24.39 1.90
C LEU A 472 48.39 25.50 2.91
N LEU A 473 49.16 26.59 2.89
CA LEU A 473 49.05 27.73 3.81
C LEU A 473 48.56 28.99 3.08
N GLY A 474 47.95 29.93 3.81
CA GLY A 474 47.51 31.22 3.26
C GLY A 474 46.38 31.87 4.06
N PRO A 475 45.98 33.11 3.76
CA PRO A 475 44.91 33.81 4.46
C PRO A 475 43.51 33.19 4.21
N ASN A 476 42.54 33.54 5.05
CA ASN A 476 41.14 33.14 4.84
C ASN A 476 40.61 33.74 3.53
N GLY A 477 39.94 32.92 2.71
CA GLY A 477 39.46 33.35 1.39
C GLY A 477 40.46 33.17 0.23
N ALA A 478 41.69 32.70 0.48
CA ALA A 478 42.70 32.47 -0.57
C ALA A 478 42.40 31.28 -1.53
N GLY A 479 41.24 30.63 -1.41
CA GLY A 479 40.88 29.50 -2.28
C GLY A 479 41.40 28.12 -1.86
N LYS A 480 42.02 27.98 -0.68
CA LYS A 480 42.59 26.71 -0.19
C LYS A 480 41.61 25.54 -0.19
N SER A 481 40.43 25.73 0.41
CA SER A 481 39.38 24.70 0.45
C SER A 481 38.83 24.40 -0.94
N THR A 482 38.74 25.42 -1.80
CA THR A 482 38.33 25.24 -3.21
C THR A 482 39.33 24.38 -3.97
N LEU A 483 40.63 24.62 -3.78
CA LEU A 483 41.70 23.83 -4.37
C LEU A 483 41.61 22.37 -3.93
N ILE A 484 41.51 22.11 -2.62
CA ILE A 484 41.37 20.75 -2.08
C ILE A 484 40.13 20.06 -2.63
N ASN A 485 38.98 20.75 -2.67
CA ASN A 485 37.74 20.19 -3.20
C ASN A 485 37.81 19.87 -4.70
N MET A 486 38.62 20.61 -5.47
CA MET A 486 38.90 20.25 -6.87
C MET A 486 39.82 19.04 -6.98
N LEU A 487 40.86 18.94 -6.14
CA LEU A 487 41.76 17.77 -6.11
C LEU A 487 41.02 16.48 -5.77
N VAL A 488 40.06 16.57 -4.84
CA VAL A 488 39.20 15.45 -4.42
C VAL A 488 38.07 15.18 -5.43
N GLY A 489 37.85 16.09 -6.39
CA GLY A 489 36.81 15.96 -7.41
C GLY A 489 35.38 16.14 -6.88
N GLU A 490 35.21 16.93 -5.79
CA GLU A 490 33.91 17.46 -5.36
C GLU A 490 33.47 18.66 -6.22
N ILE A 491 34.44 19.45 -6.67
CA ILE A 491 34.21 20.65 -7.50
C ILE A 491 34.93 20.44 -8.82
N GLU A 492 34.20 20.50 -9.95
CA GLU A 492 34.86 20.49 -11.26
C GLU A 492 35.62 21.80 -11.49
N PRO A 493 36.86 21.75 -12.00
CA PRO A 493 37.59 22.95 -12.38
C PRO A 493 36.93 23.66 -13.56
N THR A 494 36.99 24.99 -13.60
CA THR A 494 36.54 25.79 -14.75
C THR A 494 37.49 25.62 -15.93
N SER A 495 38.80 25.48 -15.66
CA SER A 495 39.80 25.04 -16.62
C SER A 495 41.00 24.41 -15.90
N GLY A 496 41.87 23.73 -16.66
CA GLY A 496 43.02 22.98 -16.11
C GLY A 496 42.73 21.49 -15.92
N GLN A 497 43.69 20.78 -15.33
CA GLN A 497 43.66 19.32 -15.11
C GLN A 497 44.30 18.97 -13.77
N VAL A 498 43.84 17.85 -13.18
CA VAL A 498 44.37 17.20 -11.96
C VAL A 498 44.63 15.75 -12.30
#